data_AF-A0A2G2W0J5-F1
#
_entry.id   AF-A0A2G2W0J5-F1
#
_cell.length_a   1.000
_cell.length_b   1.000
_cell.length_c   1.000
_cell.angle_alpha   90.00
_cell.angle_beta   90.00
_cell.angle_gamma   90.00
#
_symmetry.space_group_name_H-M   'P 1'
#
loop_
_entity.id
_entity.type
_entity.pdbx_description
1 polymer ?
#
loop_
_entity_poly.entity_id
_entity_poly.type
_entity_poly.pdbx_seq_one_letter_code
_entity_poly.pdbx_strand_id
1 'polypeptide(L)'
;MQARIELVGTQYGVASPAVPLPSSISLANNGFLCPPSTSQGDRTQVCCLKDSSAKSNTTTYEEIQPRQEGDLTIMFDVTSSSESSYWAQATISNNHTSRLDNWQLSWEWMRDEFIYSMKGAYPMVVDTGDCIFGKQGEYYKGMDFSKALNCEKRPTIIDLPLEKTNDTTLGMVPFCCRNGTILPPFMDASKSKSAFVMQVYKMSPDLNISAIHPPQNWKINGTNSPGYVCGPPVRVSPSLFPNPAGLSSDTAAVASWQVICNISSSTLKKPKCCVSFSAFFNDSVVPCNTCACGCNASPSNMCSATEPALLLPSKALLVPFDNRTEMAKDFNRRQDLPNPLPCGDNCGVSINWHLLSDFTGGWTARITLFNWDDTDIVNWFGAIQLDKAIQGFEKGYSFNGTIIPDANNTIFIQGFSGLNYLLAERRGYNPRKDPPVPGTQQSVLSFTKKTTPGINVGAGDGFPSKVYFNGEECSLPVILPSGSTRRVPLASSAFSILLTMLVLMVLQLSLWLEI
;
A
#
# COMPACT_ATOMS: atom_id res chain seq x y z
N MET A 1 -4.04 16.52 -35.97
CA MET A 1 -3.94 15.43 -34.97
C MET A 1 -2.83 14.50 -35.41
N GLN A 2 -1.90 14.14 -34.53
CA GLN A 2 -0.82 13.19 -34.82
C GLN A 2 -0.79 12.16 -33.70
N ALA A 3 -0.94 10.88 -34.03
CA ALA A 3 -0.80 9.79 -33.08
C ALA A 3 0.48 9.02 -33.42
N ARG A 4 1.32 8.77 -32.42
CA ARG A 4 2.51 7.94 -32.55
C ARG A 4 2.28 6.67 -31.74
N ILE A 5 2.34 5.52 -32.40
CA ILE A 5 2.17 4.20 -31.78
C ILE A 5 3.52 3.49 -31.91
N GLU A 6 4.06 3.07 -30.78
CA GLU A 6 5.30 2.27 -30.74
C GLU A 6 4.92 0.80 -30.63
N LEU A 7 5.34 0.01 -31.62
CA LEU A 7 5.05 -1.41 -31.70
C LEU A 7 6.35 -2.18 -31.50
N VAL A 8 6.37 -3.11 -30.53
CA VAL A 8 7.48 -4.02 -30.28
C VAL A 8 7.03 -5.43 -30.62
N GLY A 9 7.73 -6.08 -31.55
CA GLY A 9 7.43 -7.45 -31.99
C GLY A 9 8.65 -8.36 -31.89
N THR A 10 8.44 -9.66 -31.70
CA THR A 10 9.49 -10.67 -31.50
C THR A 10 9.62 -11.64 -32.69
N GLN A 11 9.40 -11.17 -33.92
CA GLN A 11 9.38 -12.04 -35.09
C GLN A 11 10.76 -12.64 -35.40
N TYR A 12 10.85 -13.97 -35.39
CA TYR A 12 12.06 -14.71 -35.75
C TYR A 12 12.19 -14.86 -37.27
N GLY A 13 13.42 -14.78 -37.79
CA GLY A 13 13.73 -15.08 -39.20
C GLY A 13 13.73 -13.90 -40.18
N VAL A 14 13.63 -12.66 -39.68
CA VAL A 14 13.73 -11.45 -40.51
C VAL A 14 15.19 -10.98 -40.59
N ALA A 15 15.75 -10.91 -41.81
CA ALA A 15 17.09 -10.39 -42.02
C ALA A 15 17.13 -8.86 -41.92
N SER A 16 18.12 -8.32 -41.20
CA SER A 16 18.36 -6.88 -41.13
C SER A 16 18.57 -6.29 -42.54
N PRO A 17 17.95 -5.15 -42.91
CA PRO A 17 17.29 -4.14 -42.07
C PRO A 17 15.75 -4.19 -42.06
N ALA A 18 15.12 -5.29 -42.49
CA ALA A 18 13.67 -5.36 -42.61
C ALA A 18 12.98 -5.43 -41.24
N VAL A 19 11.92 -4.62 -41.04
CA VAL A 19 11.07 -4.63 -39.83
C VAL A 19 9.60 -4.69 -40.28
N PRO A 20 9.11 -5.87 -40.73
CA PRO A 20 7.77 -5.99 -41.27
C PRO A 20 6.70 -5.79 -40.18
N LEU A 21 5.65 -5.05 -40.51
CA LEU A 21 4.46 -4.95 -39.66
C LEU A 21 3.61 -6.23 -39.79
N PRO A 22 2.96 -6.70 -38.71
CA PRO A 22 2.02 -7.80 -38.79
C PRO A 22 0.88 -7.47 -39.77
N SER A 23 0.56 -8.40 -40.67
CA SER A 23 -0.49 -8.25 -41.67
C SER A 23 -1.90 -8.14 -41.09
N SER A 24 -2.08 -8.48 -39.81
CA SER A 24 -3.34 -8.38 -39.08
C SER A 24 -3.60 -7.00 -38.47
N ILE A 25 -2.65 -6.06 -38.53
CA ILE A 25 -2.86 -4.69 -38.03
C ILE A 25 -3.62 -3.90 -39.10
N SER A 26 -4.84 -3.51 -38.77
CA SER A 26 -5.63 -2.57 -39.58
C SER A 26 -5.90 -1.31 -38.77
N LEU A 27 -5.89 -0.15 -39.44
CA LEU A 27 -6.31 1.09 -38.82
C LEU A 27 -7.85 1.11 -38.78
N ALA A 28 -8.44 1.18 -37.59
CA ALA A 28 -9.87 1.43 -37.46
C ALA A 28 -10.18 2.81 -38.07
N ASN A 29 -10.75 2.80 -39.28
CA ASN A 29 -10.90 4.01 -40.09
C ASN A 29 -12.31 4.61 -39.93
N ASN A 30 -12.44 5.59 -39.03
CA ASN A 30 -13.68 6.30 -38.78
C ASN A 30 -13.74 7.64 -39.52
N GLY A 31 -14.16 7.62 -40.78
CA GLY A 31 -14.42 8.84 -41.56
C GLY A 31 -13.16 9.56 -42.04
N PHE A 32 -12.06 8.83 -42.22
CA PHE A 32 -10.86 9.34 -42.87
C PHE A 32 -10.56 8.53 -44.15
N LEU A 33 -9.93 9.16 -45.13
CA LEU A 33 -9.36 8.51 -46.31
C LEU A 33 -7.86 8.41 -46.05
N CYS A 34 -7.42 7.21 -45.71
CA CYS A 34 -6.01 6.89 -45.51
C CYS A 34 -5.47 6.24 -46.79
N PRO A 35 -4.48 6.83 -47.49
CA PRO A 35 -3.75 6.15 -48.55
C PRO A 35 -2.93 4.97 -47.96
N PRO A 36 -2.40 4.07 -48.81
CA PRO A 36 -1.49 3.02 -48.37
C PRO A 36 -0.35 3.59 -47.53
N SER A 37 -0.01 2.90 -46.43
CA SER A 37 1.05 3.36 -45.55
C SER A 37 2.39 3.37 -46.27
N THR A 38 3.22 4.39 -45.97
CA THR A 38 4.59 4.47 -46.47
C THR A 38 5.53 4.01 -45.37
N SER A 39 6.24 2.91 -45.61
CA SER A 39 7.26 2.39 -44.68
C SER A 39 8.64 2.89 -45.09
N GLN A 40 9.35 3.50 -44.14
CA GLN A 40 10.74 3.93 -44.29
C GLN A 40 11.53 3.41 -43.09
N GLY A 41 12.25 2.30 -43.28
CA GLY A 41 12.98 1.63 -42.20
C GLY A 41 12.05 1.03 -41.15
N ASP A 42 12.28 1.39 -39.88
CA ASP A 42 11.51 1.01 -38.70
C ASP A 42 10.25 1.87 -38.49
N ARG A 43 10.00 2.85 -39.35
CA ARG A 43 8.87 3.78 -39.23
C ARG A 43 7.89 3.59 -40.38
N THR A 44 6.63 3.46 -40.01
CA THR A 44 5.52 3.47 -40.97
C THR A 44 4.65 4.68 -40.70
N GLN A 45 4.37 5.47 -41.73
CA GLN A 45 3.54 6.67 -41.61
C GLN A 45 2.39 6.62 -42.62
N VAL A 46 1.25 7.16 -42.20
CA VAL A 46 0.08 7.36 -43.06
C VAL A 46 -0.53 8.71 -42.73
N CYS A 47 -0.74 9.53 -43.76
CA CYS A 47 -1.43 10.80 -43.63
C CYS A 47 -2.86 10.61 -44.13
N CYS A 48 -3.81 10.58 -43.20
CA CYS A 48 -5.22 10.43 -43.55
C CYS A 48 -5.90 11.80 -43.66
N LEU A 49 -6.76 11.95 -44.65
CA LEU A 49 -7.60 13.15 -44.83
C LEU A 49 -9.01 12.86 -44.34
N LYS A 50 -9.72 13.84 -43.77
CA LYS A 50 -11.10 13.64 -43.32
C LYS A 50 -12.02 13.46 -44.54
N ASP A 51 -12.83 12.40 -44.55
CA ASP A 51 -13.84 12.17 -45.59
C ASP A 51 -15.06 13.06 -45.33
N SER A 52 -15.29 14.04 -46.19
CA SER A 52 -16.45 14.95 -46.11
C SER A 52 -17.79 14.27 -46.45
N SER A 53 -17.75 13.07 -47.05
CA SER A 53 -18.91 12.30 -47.51
C SER A 53 -19.28 11.14 -46.58
N ALA A 54 -18.43 10.81 -45.61
CA ALA A 54 -18.68 9.74 -44.66
C ALA A 54 -19.78 10.13 -43.68
N LYS A 55 -21.01 9.71 -43.96
CA LYS A 55 -22.02 9.52 -42.90
C LYS A 55 -21.54 8.34 -42.05
N SER A 56 -21.21 8.60 -40.79
CA SER A 56 -20.84 7.57 -39.82
C SER A 56 -21.99 6.57 -39.67
N ASN A 57 -22.02 5.54 -40.52
CA ASN A 57 -22.93 4.39 -40.39
C ASN A 57 -22.42 3.38 -39.34
N THR A 58 -21.44 3.77 -38.54
CA THR A 58 -20.98 3.02 -37.39
C THR A 58 -21.83 3.35 -36.17
N THR A 59 -22.97 2.66 -36.05
CA THR A 59 -23.22 1.94 -34.79
C THR A 59 -22.20 0.80 -34.68
N THR A 60 -20.90 1.11 -34.64
CA THR A 60 -20.03 0.28 -33.83
C THR A 60 -20.44 0.66 -32.42
N TYR A 61 -21.39 -0.10 -31.88
CA TYR A 61 -21.36 -0.33 -30.45
C TYR A 61 -19.90 -0.72 -30.19
N GLU A 62 -19.10 0.19 -29.62
CA GLU A 62 -17.83 -0.18 -29.01
C GLU A 62 -18.15 -1.44 -28.21
N GLU A 63 -17.55 -2.55 -28.61
CA GLU A 63 -17.94 -3.87 -28.13
C GLU A 63 -17.90 -3.83 -26.60
N ILE A 64 -19.10 -3.85 -25.99
CA ILE A 64 -19.24 -3.62 -24.57
C ILE A 64 -18.61 -4.83 -23.90
N GLN A 65 -17.49 -4.60 -23.21
CA GLN A 65 -16.81 -5.67 -22.49
C GLN A 65 -17.47 -5.88 -21.13
N PRO A 66 -17.42 -7.12 -20.60
CA PRO A 66 -17.79 -7.35 -19.22
C PRO A 66 -16.86 -6.58 -18.28
N ARG A 67 -17.39 -6.17 -17.13
CA ARG A 67 -16.56 -5.59 -16.08
C ARG A 67 -15.56 -6.64 -15.59
N GLN A 68 -14.33 -6.23 -15.39
CA GLN A 68 -13.24 -7.09 -14.92
C GLN A 68 -12.84 -6.73 -13.50
N GLU A 69 -12.21 -7.68 -12.81
CA GLU A 69 -11.64 -7.47 -11.48
C GLU A 69 -10.18 -7.04 -11.58
N GLY A 70 -9.75 -6.23 -10.62
CA GLY A 70 -8.35 -5.87 -10.39
C GLY A 70 -8.19 -5.22 -9.03
N ASP A 71 -6.95 -5.02 -8.60
CA ASP A 71 -6.62 -4.57 -7.24
C ASP A 71 -7.31 -3.24 -6.90
N LEU A 72 -7.28 -2.30 -7.84
CA LEU A 72 -8.15 -1.12 -7.86
C LEU A 72 -8.90 -1.08 -9.19
N THR A 73 -10.15 -0.64 -9.14
CA THR A 73 -10.95 -0.33 -10.34
C THR A 73 -11.40 1.11 -10.31
N ILE A 74 -11.26 1.80 -11.44
CA ILE A 74 -11.70 3.19 -11.61
C ILE A 74 -12.79 3.20 -12.68
N MET A 75 -13.98 3.63 -12.28
CA MET A 75 -15.10 3.83 -13.20
C MET A 75 -15.15 5.30 -13.61
N PHE A 76 -15.25 5.58 -14.90
CA PHE A 76 -15.51 6.90 -15.46
C PHE A 76 -16.88 6.86 -16.14
N ASP A 77 -17.88 7.43 -15.46
CA ASP A 77 -19.29 7.36 -15.85
C ASP A 77 -19.78 8.75 -16.28
N VAL A 78 -20.12 8.92 -17.54
CA VAL A 78 -20.74 10.16 -18.04
C VAL A 78 -22.24 10.10 -17.76
N THR A 79 -22.70 10.95 -16.84
CA THR A 79 -24.08 10.93 -16.33
C THR A 79 -25.01 11.80 -17.17
N SER A 80 -24.48 12.87 -17.76
CA SER A 80 -25.22 13.71 -18.71
C SER A 80 -24.25 14.34 -19.73
N SER A 81 -24.73 14.58 -20.94
CA SER A 81 -23.93 15.17 -22.02
C SER A 81 -24.71 16.25 -22.73
N SER A 82 -24.02 17.31 -23.13
CA SER A 82 -24.49 18.41 -23.95
C SER A 82 -23.54 18.61 -25.12
N GLU A 83 -23.82 19.58 -26.01
CA GLU A 83 -22.97 19.85 -27.17
C GLU A 83 -21.53 20.20 -26.77
N SER A 84 -21.36 21.14 -25.84
CA SER A 84 -20.04 21.67 -25.46
C SER A 84 -19.45 21.11 -24.17
N SER A 85 -20.22 20.38 -23.36
CA SER A 85 -19.76 19.86 -22.07
C SER A 85 -20.49 18.59 -21.68
N TYR A 86 -19.96 17.86 -20.70
CA TYR A 86 -20.63 16.72 -20.07
C TYR A 86 -20.30 16.67 -18.57
N TRP A 87 -21.17 16.01 -17.81
CA TRP A 87 -20.90 15.66 -16.42
C TRP A 87 -20.42 14.22 -16.34
N ALA A 88 -19.33 14.01 -15.62
CA ALA A 88 -18.78 12.69 -15.36
C ALA A 88 -18.60 12.46 -13.86
N GLN A 89 -18.84 11.22 -13.43
CA GLN A 89 -18.47 10.73 -12.11
C GLN A 89 -17.26 9.79 -12.27
N ALA A 90 -16.21 10.04 -11.50
CA ALA A 90 -15.12 9.10 -11.32
C ALA A 90 -15.29 8.37 -9.99
N THR A 91 -15.23 7.05 -9.99
CA THR A 91 -15.32 6.22 -8.79
C THR A 91 -14.13 5.28 -8.71
N ILE A 92 -13.29 5.45 -7.70
CA ILE A 92 -12.15 4.57 -7.38
C ILE A 92 -12.67 3.52 -6.38
N SER A 93 -12.54 2.24 -6.68
CA SER A 93 -12.92 1.14 -5.78
C SER A 93 -11.69 0.30 -5.44
N ASN A 94 -11.49 0.04 -4.15
CA ASN A 94 -10.43 -0.84 -3.66
C ASN A 94 -10.95 -2.26 -3.50
N ASN A 95 -10.31 -3.20 -4.20
CA ASN A 95 -10.59 -4.63 -4.09
C ASN A 95 -9.38 -5.40 -3.52
N HIS A 96 -8.29 -4.70 -3.19
CA HIS A 96 -7.08 -5.28 -2.59
C HIS A 96 -7.15 -5.25 -1.05
N THR A 97 -6.23 -5.98 -0.41
CA THR A 97 -6.13 -6.05 1.06
C THR A 97 -5.37 -4.87 1.67
N SER A 98 -4.58 -4.16 0.86
CA SER A 98 -3.88 -2.94 1.25
C SER A 98 -4.80 -1.73 1.14
N ARG A 99 -4.68 -0.80 2.08
CA ARG A 99 -5.35 0.50 1.97
C ARG A 99 -4.62 1.41 0.98
N LEU A 100 -5.34 2.42 0.49
CA LEU A 100 -4.78 3.53 -0.27
C LEU A 100 -4.95 4.81 0.56
N ASP A 101 -3.87 5.52 0.83
CA ASP A 101 -3.88 6.75 1.62
C ASP A 101 -3.42 7.95 0.79
N ASN A 102 -4.03 9.12 1.02
CA ASN A 102 -3.76 10.37 0.30
C ASN A 102 -3.67 10.15 -1.22
N TRP A 103 -4.66 9.47 -1.80
CA TRP A 103 -4.61 9.12 -3.21
C TRP A 103 -4.47 10.37 -4.10
N GLN A 104 -3.66 10.23 -5.15
CA GLN A 104 -3.47 11.20 -6.21
C GLN A 104 -3.78 10.51 -7.54
N LEU A 105 -4.83 10.96 -8.20
CA LEU A 105 -5.29 10.41 -9.47
C LEU A 105 -4.94 11.36 -10.60
N SER A 106 -4.32 10.85 -11.65
CA SER A 106 -4.02 11.61 -12.86
C SER A 106 -4.40 10.83 -14.10
N TRP A 107 -4.65 11.55 -15.18
CA TRP A 107 -4.94 11.01 -16.50
C TRP A 107 -4.52 12.03 -17.56
N GLU A 108 -4.70 11.70 -18.84
CA GLU A 108 -4.37 12.58 -19.96
C GLU A 108 -5.60 12.85 -20.82
N TRP A 109 -5.90 14.13 -21.04
CA TRP A 109 -6.88 14.59 -22.01
C TRP A 109 -6.29 14.46 -23.42
N MET A 110 -6.94 13.67 -24.27
CA MET A 110 -6.44 13.39 -25.61
C MET A 110 -6.94 14.39 -26.65
N ARG A 111 -7.99 15.15 -26.32
CA ARG A 111 -8.66 16.10 -27.22
C ARG A 111 -8.75 17.49 -26.60
N ASP A 112 -7.75 17.85 -25.78
CA ASP A 112 -7.61 19.16 -25.14
C ASP A 112 -8.83 19.54 -24.25
N GLU A 113 -9.58 18.55 -23.77
CA GLU A 113 -10.66 18.77 -22.80
C GLU A 113 -10.14 19.41 -21.51
N PHE A 114 -11.03 20.05 -20.75
CA PHE A 114 -10.66 20.69 -19.50
C PHE A 114 -11.76 20.61 -18.44
N ILE A 115 -11.35 20.73 -17.19
CA ILE A 115 -12.22 20.65 -16.03
C ILE A 115 -12.68 22.06 -15.66
N TYR A 116 -13.97 22.31 -15.80
CA TYR A 116 -14.55 23.61 -15.43
C TYR A 116 -14.98 23.65 -13.97
N SER A 117 -15.61 22.58 -13.45
CA SER A 117 -16.02 22.50 -12.05
C SER A 117 -15.98 21.06 -11.53
N MET A 118 -15.86 20.89 -10.21
CA MET A 118 -15.78 19.59 -9.54
C MET A 118 -16.47 19.61 -8.18
N LYS A 119 -16.96 18.45 -7.75
CA LYS A 119 -17.35 18.17 -6.36
C LYS A 119 -16.84 16.79 -5.94
N GLY A 120 -16.49 16.65 -4.68
CA GLY A 120 -15.99 15.42 -4.06
C GLY A 120 -14.48 15.20 -4.22
N ALA A 121 -13.81 16.02 -5.01
CA ALA A 121 -12.36 16.03 -5.17
C ALA A 121 -11.94 17.39 -5.72
N TYR A 122 -10.65 17.67 -5.74
CA TYR A 122 -10.11 18.92 -6.22
C TYR A 122 -8.79 18.73 -6.96
N PRO A 123 -8.46 19.56 -7.96
CA PRO A 123 -7.11 19.58 -8.50
C PRO A 123 -6.09 19.94 -7.40
N MET A 124 -4.95 19.27 -7.41
CA MET A 124 -3.85 19.57 -6.49
C MET A 124 -3.33 21.00 -6.68
N VAL A 125 -3.33 21.48 -7.92
CA VAL A 125 -3.00 22.85 -8.30
C VAL A 125 -4.12 23.38 -9.19
N VAL A 126 -4.64 24.56 -8.85
CA VAL A 126 -5.61 25.31 -9.66
C VAL A 126 -4.87 26.47 -10.29
N ASP A 127 -4.54 26.30 -11.57
CA ASP A 127 -3.97 27.34 -12.43
C ASP A 127 -4.86 27.47 -13.68
N THR A 128 -5.41 28.67 -13.86
CA THR A 128 -6.27 29.01 -15.00
C THR A 128 -5.51 29.77 -16.09
N GLY A 129 -4.21 30.04 -15.92
CA GLY A 129 -3.38 30.68 -16.93
C GLY A 129 -3.42 29.93 -18.26
N ASP A 130 -3.24 28.61 -18.22
CA ASP A 130 -3.32 27.75 -19.41
C ASP A 130 -4.72 27.74 -20.03
N CYS A 131 -5.77 27.92 -19.23
CA CYS A 131 -7.12 28.08 -19.75
C CYS A 131 -7.28 29.39 -20.52
N ILE A 132 -6.85 30.51 -19.92
CA ILE A 132 -7.06 31.87 -20.43
C ILE A 132 -6.21 32.13 -21.67
N PHE A 133 -4.94 31.72 -21.64
CA PHE A 133 -3.96 31.98 -22.70
C PHE A 133 -3.75 30.79 -23.65
N GLY A 134 -4.40 29.66 -23.40
CA GLY A 134 -4.35 28.47 -24.26
C GLY A 134 -5.48 28.39 -25.27
N LYS A 135 -5.56 27.23 -25.94
CA LYS A 135 -6.57 26.93 -26.98
C LYS A 135 -8.00 27.06 -26.46
N GLN A 136 -8.21 26.75 -25.19
CA GLN A 136 -9.50 26.80 -24.52
C GLN A 136 -10.02 28.25 -24.49
N GLY A 137 -9.18 29.21 -24.09
CA GLY A 137 -9.48 30.64 -24.09
C GLY A 137 -9.70 31.23 -25.47
N GLU A 138 -8.90 30.80 -26.45
CA GLU A 138 -9.07 31.20 -27.86
C GLU A 138 -10.42 30.75 -28.44
N TYR A 139 -10.86 29.54 -28.06
CA TYR A 139 -12.09 28.93 -28.54
C TYR A 139 -13.33 29.44 -27.79
N TYR A 140 -13.34 29.40 -26.46
CA TYR A 140 -14.47 29.80 -25.61
C TYR A 140 -14.40 31.27 -25.17
N LYS A 141 -14.45 32.20 -26.13
CA LYS A 141 -14.28 33.65 -25.88
C LYS A 141 -15.28 34.29 -24.89
N GLY A 142 -16.44 33.68 -24.69
CA GLY A 142 -17.48 34.17 -23.76
C GLY A 142 -17.50 33.48 -22.40
N MET A 143 -16.57 32.54 -22.15
CA MET A 143 -16.52 31.78 -20.92
C MET A 143 -15.72 32.52 -19.84
N ASP A 144 -16.21 32.46 -18.61
CA ASP A 144 -15.51 32.97 -17.44
C ASP A 144 -14.49 31.94 -16.93
N PHE A 145 -13.29 31.97 -17.50
CA PHE A 145 -12.21 31.06 -17.13
C PHE A 145 -11.65 31.28 -15.72
N SER A 146 -12.02 32.37 -15.02
CA SER A 146 -11.64 32.53 -13.62
C SER A 146 -12.33 31.52 -12.70
N LYS A 147 -13.40 30.86 -13.19
CA LYS A 147 -14.13 29.80 -12.49
C LYS A 147 -13.74 28.39 -12.92
N ALA A 148 -12.95 28.26 -14.00
CA ALA A 148 -12.43 26.97 -14.41
C ALA A 148 -11.44 26.43 -13.36
N LEU A 149 -11.34 25.11 -13.25
CA LEU A 149 -10.49 24.48 -12.24
C LEU A 149 -9.14 24.03 -12.79
N ASN A 150 -9.10 23.47 -13.99
CA ASN A 150 -7.86 22.97 -14.57
C ASN A 150 -7.97 22.77 -16.09
N CYS A 151 -7.02 23.33 -16.85
CA CYS A 151 -6.87 23.10 -18.30
C CYS A 151 -5.55 22.42 -18.67
N GLU A 152 -4.83 21.89 -17.68
CA GLU A 152 -3.63 21.11 -17.96
C GLU A 152 -4.01 19.83 -18.70
N LYS A 153 -3.17 19.43 -19.64
CA LYS A 153 -3.37 18.16 -20.37
C LYS A 153 -3.38 16.96 -19.42
N ARG A 154 -2.66 17.04 -18.30
CA ARG A 154 -2.48 15.96 -17.32
C ARG A 154 -2.78 16.43 -15.89
N PRO A 155 -4.05 16.63 -15.53
CA PRO A 155 -4.41 17.06 -14.19
C PRO A 155 -4.02 16.02 -13.14
N THR A 156 -3.69 16.48 -11.93
CA THR A 156 -3.59 15.65 -10.73
C THR A 156 -4.70 16.02 -9.76
N ILE A 157 -5.56 15.05 -9.45
CA ILE A 157 -6.74 15.20 -8.61
C ILE A 157 -6.47 14.53 -7.25
N ILE A 158 -6.89 15.20 -6.19
CA ILE A 158 -6.83 14.72 -4.81
C ILE A 158 -8.22 14.78 -4.17
N ASP A 159 -8.43 13.94 -3.16
CA ASP A 159 -9.64 13.96 -2.35
C ASP A 159 -9.73 15.23 -1.49
N LEU A 160 -10.93 15.51 -1.02
CA LEU A 160 -11.17 16.59 -0.06
C LEU A 160 -10.96 16.11 1.39
N PRO A 161 -10.63 17.03 2.31
CA PRO A 161 -10.51 16.69 3.73
C PRO A 161 -11.88 16.40 4.35
N LEU A 162 -11.90 15.73 5.51
CA LEU A 162 -13.12 15.20 6.13
C LEU A 162 -14.18 16.29 6.38
N GLU A 163 -13.74 17.50 6.73
CA GLU A 163 -14.57 18.66 7.05
C GLU A 163 -15.42 19.11 5.87
N LYS A 164 -15.02 18.75 4.64
CA LYS A 164 -15.72 19.10 3.40
C LYS A 164 -16.80 18.11 3.00
N THR A 165 -16.98 17.01 3.72
CA THR A 165 -18.00 15.98 3.41
C THR A 165 -19.41 16.59 3.28
N ASN A 166 -19.79 17.48 4.21
CA ASN A 166 -21.10 18.11 4.26
C ASN A 166 -21.15 19.50 3.58
N ASP A 167 -20.09 19.88 2.85
CA ASP A 167 -20.03 21.15 2.13
C ASP A 167 -20.91 21.08 0.87
N THR A 168 -21.91 21.96 0.76
CA THR A 168 -22.85 21.97 -0.36
C THR A 168 -22.21 22.37 -1.70
N THR A 169 -21.08 23.07 -1.64
CA THR A 169 -20.36 23.58 -2.81
C THR A 169 -19.34 22.58 -3.33
N LEU A 170 -18.50 22.03 -2.44
CA LEU A 170 -17.40 21.14 -2.82
C LEU A 170 -17.64 19.67 -2.47
N GLY A 171 -18.46 19.37 -1.48
CA GLY A 171 -18.72 18.01 -0.99
C GLY A 171 -20.05 17.44 -1.46
N MET A 172 -20.76 16.78 -0.54
CA MET A 172 -22.06 16.11 -0.76
C MET A 172 -22.05 15.09 -1.90
N VAL A 173 -20.90 14.47 -2.17
CA VAL A 173 -20.80 13.34 -3.10
C VAL A 173 -20.73 12.06 -2.27
N PRO A 174 -21.56 11.04 -2.56
CA PRO A 174 -21.45 9.74 -1.89
C PRO A 174 -20.03 9.20 -1.96
N PHE A 175 -19.55 8.59 -0.86
CA PHE A 175 -18.20 8.04 -0.74
C PHE A 175 -17.04 9.07 -0.73
N CYS A 176 -17.34 10.37 -0.74
CA CYS A 176 -16.45 11.45 -0.31
C CYS A 176 -16.75 11.81 1.17
N CYS A 177 -15.89 12.47 1.94
CA CYS A 177 -14.53 12.92 1.66
C CYS A 177 -13.64 12.42 2.78
N ARG A 178 -12.51 11.80 2.45
CA ARG A 178 -11.71 11.05 3.43
C ARG A 178 -10.22 11.33 3.36
N ASN A 179 -9.86 12.53 2.91
CA ASN A 179 -8.47 12.95 2.76
C ASN A 179 -7.64 11.93 1.96
N GLY A 180 -8.28 11.26 1.01
CA GLY A 180 -7.64 10.30 0.12
C GLY A 180 -7.54 8.89 0.70
N THR A 181 -8.27 8.57 1.77
CA THR A 181 -8.30 7.22 2.37
C THR A 181 -9.35 6.33 1.69
N ILE A 182 -8.90 5.21 1.15
CA ILE A 182 -9.75 4.10 0.65
C ILE A 182 -9.35 2.81 1.37
N LEU A 183 -10.24 2.31 2.21
CA LEU A 183 -10.00 1.10 3.00
C LEU A 183 -10.28 -0.17 2.18
N PRO A 184 -9.70 -1.32 2.56
CA PRO A 184 -10.11 -2.59 2.02
C PRO A 184 -11.60 -2.88 2.31
N PRO A 185 -12.31 -3.61 1.43
CA PRO A 185 -13.74 -3.87 1.60
C PRO A 185 -14.06 -4.72 2.83
N PHE A 186 -13.15 -5.62 3.24
CA PHE A 186 -13.32 -6.44 4.45
C PHE A 186 -13.24 -5.62 5.75
N MET A 187 -12.59 -4.44 5.72
CA MET A 187 -12.53 -3.52 6.85
C MET A 187 -13.85 -2.79 7.01
N ASP A 188 -14.26 -2.11 5.94
CA ASP A 188 -15.47 -1.29 5.89
C ASP A 188 -15.82 -1.06 4.41
N ALA A 189 -16.78 -1.84 3.91
CA ALA A 189 -17.24 -1.74 2.53
C ALA A 189 -17.84 -0.36 2.18
N SER A 190 -18.27 0.44 3.16
CA SER A 190 -18.72 1.82 2.92
C SER A 190 -17.55 2.79 2.68
N LYS A 191 -16.33 2.41 3.08
CA LYS A 191 -15.10 3.19 2.94
C LYS A 191 -14.13 2.62 1.91
N SER A 192 -14.55 1.62 1.13
CA SER A 192 -13.74 1.01 0.07
C SER A 192 -13.86 1.67 -1.29
N LYS A 193 -14.61 2.77 -1.39
CA LYS A 193 -14.78 3.54 -2.62
C LYS A 193 -14.56 5.01 -2.38
N SER A 194 -13.99 5.73 -3.32
CA SER A 194 -13.95 7.20 -3.34
C SER A 194 -14.57 7.68 -4.63
N ALA A 195 -15.45 8.68 -4.58
CA ALA A 195 -16.11 9.18 -5.79
C ALA A 195 -16.16 10.70 -5.82
N PHE A 196 -16.07 11.24 -7.02
CA PHE A 196 -16.17 12.67 -7.29
C PHE A 196 -16.82 12.89 -8.65
N VAL A 197 -17.45 14.05 -8.81
CA VAL A 197 -18.10 14.47 -10.05
C VAL A 197 -17.41 15.69 -10.62
N MET A 198 -17.38 15.79 -11.95
CA MET A 198 -16.75 16.88 -12.66
C MET A 198 -17.55 17.28 -13.89
N GLN A 199 -17.55 18.58 -14.18
CA GLN A 199 -18.01 19.12 -15.44
C GLN A 199 -16.81 19.31 -16.36
N VAL A 200 -16.84 18.59 -17.48
CA VAL A 200 -15.78 18.61 -18.48
C VAL A 200 -16.28 19.31 -19.73
N TYR A 201 -15.51 20.27 -20.22
CA TYR A 201 -15.79 20.92 -21.51
C TYR A 201 -15.02 20.24 -22.63
N LYS A 202 -15.72 20.06 -23.75
CA LYS A 202 -15.21 19.45 -24.98
C LYS A 202 -14.47 20.51 -25.79
N MET A 203 -13.65 20.09 -26.76
CA MET A 203 -13.03 20.99 -27.72
C MET A 203 -13.42 20.63 -29.15
N SER A 204 -13.37 21.62 -30.04
CA SER A 204 -13.55 21.39 -31.47
C SER A 204 -12.52 20.37 -31.99
N PRO A 205 -12.94 19.38 -32.83
CA PRO A 205 -14.21 19.28 -33.55
C PRO A 205 -15.31 18.47 -32.84
N ASP A 206 -15.09 18.00 -31.61
CA ASP A 206 -15.93 16.99 -30.93
C ASP A 206 -17.08 17.62 -30.11
N LEU A 207 -17.82 18.55 -30.71
CA LEU A 207 -18.85 19.37 -30.04
C LEU A 207 -20.27 18.79 -30.17
N ASN A 208 -20.36 17.47 -30.32
CA ASN A 208 -21.62 16.76 -30.46
C ASN A 208 -22.01 16.11 -29.13
N ILE A 209 -23.31 15.95 -28.87
CA ILE A 209 -23.80 15.30 -27.64
C ILE A 209 -23.23 13.88 -27.47
N SER A 210 -23.07 13.13 -28.56
CA SER A 210 -22.55 11.77 -28.56
C SER A 210 -21.02 11.66 -28.66
N ALA A 211 -20.31 12.75 -28.94
CA ALA A 211 -18.85 12.76 -29.06
C ALA A 211 -18.24 12.81 -27.65
N ILE A 212 -18.14 11.64 -27.02
CA ILE A 212 -17.61 11.45 -25.68
C ILE A 212 -16.44 10.47 -25.78
N HIS A 213 -15.29 10.89 -25.30
CA HIS A 213 -14.08 10.07 -25.28
C HIS A 213 -13.54 10.00 -23.85
N PRO A 214 -13.15 8.81 -23.35
CA PRO A 214 -12.55 8.71 -22.04
C PRO A 214 -11.12 9.24 -22.07
N PRO A 215 -10.64 9.87 -20.98
CA PRO A 215 -9.23 10.20 -20.87
C PRO A 215 -8.37 8.93 -20.82
N GLN A 216 -7.10 9.08 -21.17
CA GLN A 216 -6.15 7.98 -21.31
C GLN A 216 -5.04 8.09 -20.27
N ASN A 217 -4.11 7.12 -20.26
CA ASN A 217 -2.89 7.17 -19.45
C ASN A 217 -3.14 7.42 -17.95
N TRP A 218 -4.14 6.74 -17.40
CA TRP A 218 -4.50 6.83 -15.98
C TRP A 218 -3.34 6.40 -15.08
N LYS A 219 -3.14 7.12 -13.99
CA LYS A 219 -2.18 6.77 -12.93
C LYS A 219 -2.77 7.12 -11.58
N ILE A 220 -2.61 6.21 -10.63
CA ILE A 220 -3.01 6.42 -9.24
C ILE A 220 -1.84 6.13 -8.33
N ASN A 221 -1.54 7.09 -7.46
CA ASN A 221 -0.52 6.98 -6.44
C ASN A 221 -1.15 7.20 -5.06
N GLY A 222 -0.51 6.70 -4.02
CA GLY A 222 -0.88 6.96 -2.63
C GLY A 222 0.34 7.05 -1.75
N THR A 223 0.21 7.74 -0.62
CA THR A 223 1.25 7.74 0.43
C THR A 223 1.29 6.36 1.05
N ASN A 224 2.49 5.79 1.24
CA ASN A 224 2.68 4.47 1.85
C ASN A 224 1.81 3.34 1.26
N SER A 225 1.50 3.43 -0.03
CA SER A 225 0.62 2.48 -0.73
C SER A 225 1.40 1.63 -1.74
N PRO A 226 0.89 0.45 -2.15
CA PRO A 226 1.39 -0.29 -3.31
C PRO A 226 1.56 0.61 -4.55
N GLY A 227 2.57 0.33 -5.38
CA GLY A 227 2.71 1.05 -6.65
C GLY A 227 1.75 0.43 -7.67
N TYR A 228 0.88 1.23 -8.29
CA TYR A 228 -0.13 0.74 -9.22
C TYR A 228 0.25 1.01 -10.68
N VAL A 229 -0.09 0.07 -11.55
CA VAL A 229 -0.03 0.23 -13.01
C VAL A 229 -1.45 0.09 -13.54
N CYS A 230 -1.96 1.16 -14.14
CA CYS A 230 -3.29 1.19 -14.73
C CYS A 230 -3.24 0.88 -16.22
N GLY A 231 -4.22 0.11 -16.69
CA GLY A 231 -4.46 -0.16 -18.11
C GLY A 231 -5.23 0.96 -18.81
N PRO A 232 -5.50 0.81 -20.11
CA PRO A 232 -6.37 1.71 -20.85
C PRO A 232 -7.84 1.58 -20.39
N PRO A 233 -8.67 2.63 -20.55
CA PRO A 233 -10.10 2.56 -20.28
C PRO A 233 -10.80 1.62 -21.27
N VAL A 234 -11.58 0.69 -20.74
CA VAL A 234 -12.38 -0.27 -21.50
C VAL A 234 -13.85 0.11 -21.42
N ARG A 235 -14.56 0.13 -22.56
CA ARG A 235 -15.99 0.42 -22.60
C ARG A 235 -16.78 -0.74 -21.98
N VAL A 236 -17.62 -0.43 -20.98
CA VAL A 236 -18.44 -1.42 -20.26
C VAL A 236 -19.93 -1.04 -20.26
N SER A 237 -20.78 -1.93 -19.75
CA SER A 237 -22.22 -1.63 -19.65
C SER A 237 -22.45 -0.40 -18.77
N PRO A 238 -23.42 0.47 -19.11
CA PRO A 238 -23.70 1.68 -18.32
C PRO A 238 -23.87 1.39 -16.84
N SER A 239 -23.25 2.20 -15.99
CA SER A 239 -23.46 2.16 -14.54
C SER A 239 -24.85 2.71 -14.21
N LEU A 240 -25.45 2.15 -13.15
CA LEU A 240 -26.77 2.53 -12.66
C LEU A 240 -26.61 3.38 -11.40
N PHE A 241 -27.31 4.50 -11.34
CA PHE A 241 -27.32 5.42 -10.21
C PHE A 241 -28.72 5.49 -9.60
N PRO A 242 -28.84 5.46 -8.26
CA PRO A 242 -30.14 5.56 -7.60
C PRO A 242 -30.78 6.91 -7.92
N ASN A 243 -32.10 6.94 -8.10
CA ASN A 243 -32.81 8.17 -8.41
C ASN A 243 -32.65 9.21 -7.29
N PRO A 244 -32.21 10.45 -7.59
CA PRO A 244 -32.08 11.51 -6.60
C PRO A 244 -33.37 11.84 -5.85
N ALA A 245 -34.54 11.59 -6.44
CA ALA A 245 -35.86 11.80 -5.83
C ALA A 245 -36.30 10.63 -4.91
N GLY A 246 -35.46 9.60 -4.73
CA GLY A 246 -35.76 8.44 -3.89
C GLY A 246 -36.80 7.48 -4.49
N LEU A 247 -37.09 7.61 -5.79
CA LEU A 247 -37.96 6.69 -6.52
C LEU A 247 -37.25 5.35 -6.75
N SER A 248 -38.02 4.26 -6.86
CA SER A 248 -37.50 2.90 -7.06
C SER A 248 -36.91 2.62 -8.46
N SER A 249 -36.61 3.66 -9.24
CA SER A 249 -35.97 3.55 -10.54
C SER A 249 -34.50 3.95 -10.46
N ASP A 250 -33.66 3.35 -11.29
CA ASP A 250 -32.28 3.78 -11.45
C ASP A 250 -32.11 4.59 -12.74
N THR A 251 -31.16 5.52 -12.73
CA THR A 251 -30.74 6.28 -13.92
C THR A 251 -29.44 5.67 -14.45
N ALA A 252 -29.44 5.28 -15.73
CA ALA A 252 -28.25 4.77 -16.38
C ALA A 252 -27.32 5.90 -16.85
N ALA A 253 -26.00 5.67 -16.75
CA ALA A 253 -25.01 6.54 -17.38
C ALA A 253 -25.22 6.59 -18.91
N VAL A 254 -24.90 7.73 -19.52
CA VAL A 254 -24.80 7.86 -20.99
C VAL A 254 -23.72 6.93 -21.52
N ALA A 255 -22.57 6.92 -20.84
CA ALA A 255 -21.46 6.03 -21.13
C ALA A 255 -20.59 5.77 -19.90
N SER A 256 -19.98 4.60 -19.85
CA SER A 256 -19.17 4.08 -18.75
C SER A 256 -17.93 3.40 -19.29
N TRP A 257 -16.78 3.77 -18.73
CA TRP A 257 -15.51 3.11 -18.96
C TRP A 257 -14.94 2.62 -17.65
N GLN A 258 -14.30 1.45 -17.71
CA GLN A 258 -13.59 0.87 -16.59
C GLN A 258 -12.09 0.91 -16.87
N VAL A 259 -11.32 1.37 -15.88
CA VAL A 259 -9.88 1.30 -15.84
C VAL A 259 -9.50 0.34 -14.72
N ILE A 260 -8.60 -0.59 -15.04
CA ILE A 260 -8.10 -1.58 -14.08
C ILE A 260 -6.68 -1.18 -13.70
N CYS A 261 -6.42 -1.07 -12.40
CA CYS A 261 -5.09 -0.80 -11.88
C CYS A 261 -4.65 -1.95 -10.98
N ASN A 262 -3.54 -2.58 -11.33
CA ASN A 262 -2.97 -3.68 -10.55
C ASN A 262 -1.68 -3.25 -9.88
N ILE A 263 -1.35 -3.90 -8.77
CA ILE A 263 -0.11 -3.67 -8.04
C ILE A 263 1.06 -4.14 -8.91
N SER A 264 2.01 -3.25 -9.11
CA SER A 264 3.27 -3.58 -9.77
C SER A 264 4.01 -4.61 -8.92
N SER A 265 4.16 -5.83 -9.43
CA SER A 265 4.95 -6.92 -8.84
C SER A 265 6.45 -6.68 -8.97
N SER A 266 6.91 -5.45 -8.72
CA SER A 266 8.33 -5.17 -8.56
C SER A 266 8.82 -5.96 -7.34
N THR A 267 9.57 -7.02 -7.58
CA THR A 267 10.26 -7.88 -6.59
C THR A 267 11.24 -7.12 -5.69
N LEU A 268 11.41 -5.80 -5.91
CA LEU A 268 12.27 -4.89 -5.18
C LEU A 268 11.54 -4.06 -4.12
N LYS A 269 10.22 -4.23 -3.93
CA LYS A 269 9.48 -3.38 -2.98
C LYS A 269 9.79 -3.80 -1.55
N LYS A 270 10.59 -2.97 -0.88
CA LYS A 270 10.95 -3.15 0.52
C LYS A 270 9.70 -2.93 1.40
N PRO A 271 9.52 -3.72 2.47
CA PRO A 271 8.48 -3.50 3.47
C PRO A 271 8.43 -2.04 3.94
N LYS A 272 7.26 -1.58 4.40
CA LYS A 272 7.12 -0.26 5.06
C LYS A 272 7.06 -0.34 6.58
N CYS A 273 6.93 -1.55 7.11
CA CYS A 273 6.92 -1.84 8.53
C CYS A 273 7.87 -2.98 8.88
N CYS A 274 8.26 -3.03 10.14
CA CYS A 274 9.08 -4.11 10.69
C CYS A 274 8.62 -4.53 12.08
N VAL A 275 9.02 -5.74 12.47
CA VAL A 275 8.69 -6.32 13.77
C VAL A 275 9.97 -6.46 14.61
N SER A 276 9.84 -6.26 15.92
CA SER A 276 10.84 -6.61 16.92
C SER A 276 10.28 -7.63 17.90
N PHE A 277 11.12 -8.53 18.37
CA PHE A 277 10.74 -9.60 19.29
C PHE A 277 11.38 -9.43 20.65
N SER A 278 10.59 -9.67 21.69
CA SER A 278 11.05 -9.71 23.07
C SER A 278 10.24 -10.70 23.88
N ALA A 279 10.74 -11.12 25.04
CA ALA A 279 10.07 -12.12 25.86
C ALA A 279 10.37 -11.95 27.35
N PHE A 280 9.45 -12.41 28.20
CA PHE A 280 9.59 -12.38 29.66
C PHE A 280 10.83 -13.10 30.21
N PHE A 281 11.43 -14.02 29.43
CA PHE A 281 12.60 -14.81 29.80
C PHE A 281 13.92 -14.26 29.25
N ASN A 282 13.90 -13.10 28.59
CA ASN A 282 15.10 -12.46 28.02
C ASN A 282 15.01 -10.93 28.13
N ASP A 283 16.02 -10.32 28.76
CA ASP A 283 16.09 -8.87 28.96
C ASP A 283 16.42 -8.09 27.67
N SER A 284 16.88 -8.80 26.63
CA SER A 284 17.18 -8.24 25.31
C SER A 284 15.97 -8.25 24.38
N VAL A 285 15.98 -7.31 23.45
CA VAL A 285 15.08 -7.25 22.31
C VAL A 285 15.87 -7.61 21.06
N VAL A 286 15.29 -8.48 20.24
CA VAL A 286 15.70 -8.65 18.85
C VAL A 286 15.01 -7.55 18.03
N PRO A 287 15.76 -6.54 17.54
CA PRO A 287 15.15 -5.43 16.81
C PRO A 287 14.77 -5.85 15.38
N CYS A 288 14.20 -4.91 14.63
CA CYS A 288 14.01 -5.03 13.20
C CYS A 288 15.34 -5.32 12.47
N ASN A 289 15.26 -6.04 11.35
CA ASN A 289 16.43 -6.32 10.53
C ASN A 289 17.07 -5.03 10.00
N THR A 290 18.40 -5.04 9.87
CA THR A 290 19.17 -4.01 9.18
C THR A 290 18.56 -3.73 7.81
N CYS A 291 18.29 -2.45 7.51
CA CYS A 291 17.71 -2.02 6.24
C CYS A 291 16.35 -2.66 5.89
N ALA A 292 15.55 -3.09 6.86
CA ALA A 292 14.25 -3.74 6.64
C ALA A 292 13.32 -2.98 5.66
N CYS A 293 13.21 -1.65 5.80
CA CYS A 293 12.45 -0.79 4.90
C CYS A 293 13.32 -0.02 3.89
N GLY A 294 14.62 -0.31 3.92
CA GLY A 294 15.59 0.06 2.92
C GLY A 294 16.67 1.03 3.36
N CYS A 295 17.89 0.77 2.90
CA CYS A 295 19.00 1.70 2.99
C CYS A 295 19.29 2.36 1.63
N ASN A 296 19.95 3.52 1.69
CA ASN A 296 20.50 4.20 0.52
C ASN A 296 21.49 3.28 -0.21
N ALA A 297 21.52 3.33 -1.54
CA ALA A 297 22.35 2.46 -2.39
C ALA A 297 23.87 2.65 -2.21
N SER A 298 24.28 3.69 -1.48
CA SER A 298 25.64 3.90 -1.00
C SER A 298 25.54 4.49 0.40
N PRO A 299 25.38 3.67 1.45
CA PRO A 299 25.68 4.17 2.77
C PRO A 299 27.14 4.64 2.68
N SER A 300 27.41 5.87 3.09
CA SER A 300 28.78 6.28 3.42
C SER A 300 29.41 5.19 4.31
N ASN A 301 30.74 5.16 4.46
CA ASN A 301 31.46 4.23 5.35
C ASN A 301 31.03 4.30 6.86
N MET A 302 29.88 4.90 7.19
CA MET A 302 29.30 5.12 8.51
C MET A 302 28.55 3.90 9.06
N CYS A 303 27.89 3.10 8.22
CA CYS A 303 27.18 1.88 8.65
C CYS A 303 27.21 0.77 7.58
N SER A 304 27.06 -0.48 8.00
CA SER A 304 26.97 -1.65 7.13
C SER A 304 25.51 -2.04 6.88
N ALA A 305 25.14 -2.17 5.60
CA ALA A 305 23.80 -2.61 5.20
C ALA A 305 23.60 -4.13 5.30
N THR A 306 24.67 -4.90 5.50
CA THR A 306 24.64 -6.38 5.51
C THR A 306 24.85 -6.96 6.89
N GLU A 307 25.42 -6.20 7.83
CA GLU A 307 25.63 -6.68 9.19
C GLU A 307 24.30 -6.89 9.91
N PRO A 308 24.14 -7.99 10.69
CA PRO A 308 22.94 -8.22 11.48
C PRO A 308 22.69 -7.12 12.50
N ALA A 309 21.42 -6.84 12.78
CA ALA A 309 21.05 -5.87 13.78
C ALA A 309 21.49 -6.33 15.19
N LEU A 310 22.04 -5.41 15.98
CA LEU A 310 22.52 -5.70 17.34
C LEU A 310 21.35 -5.82 18.31
N LEU A 311 21.46 -6.71 19.29
CA LEU A 311 20.48 -6.82 20.38
C LEU A 311 20.40 -5.49 21.15
N LEU A 312 19.19 -5.11 21.55
CA LEU A 312 18.93 -3.84 22.24
C LEU A 312 18.29 -4.06 23.61
N PRO A 313 18.49 -3.14 24.58
CA PRO A 313 17.65 -3.10 25.76
C PRO A 313 16.23 -2.63 25.37
N SER A 314 15.20 -3.11 26.08
CA SER A 314 13.79 -2.83 25.76
C SER A 314 13.44 -1.34 25.63
N LYS A 315 14.02 -0.49 26.47
CA LYS A 315 13.83 0.97 26.42
C LYS A 315 14.26 1.60 25.09
N ALA A 316 15.17 0.98 24.34
CA ALA A 316 15.66 1.52 23.08
C ALA A 316 14.57 1.53 22.00
N LEU A 317 13.53 0.69 22.11
CA LEU A 317 12.41 0.67 21.16
C LEU A 317 11.62 1.99 21.12
N LEU A 318 11.71 2.83 22.15
CA LEU A 318 11.05 4.15 22.24
C LEU A 318 11.96 5.30 21.79
N VAL A 319 13.17 5.00 21.34
CA VAL A 319 14.18 5.99 20.94
C VAL A 319 14.39 5.86 19.44
N PRO A 320 14.55 6.94 18.65
CA PRO A 320 14.83 6.83 17.22
C PRO A 320 16.20 6.21 16.96
N PHE A 321 16.38 5.58 15.80
CA PHE A 321 17.59 4.79 15.49
C PHE A 321 18.90 5.56 15.70
N ASP A 322 18.97 6.81 15.25
CA ASP A 322 20.17 7.65 15.36
C ASP A 322 20.66 7.81 16.82
N ASN A 323 19.73 7.78 17.78
CA ASN A 323 20.00 7.91 19.20
C ASN A 323 20.13 6.56 19.93
N ARG A 324 20.04 5.41 19.23
CA ARG A 324 20.20 4.06 19.83
C ARG A 324 21.65 3.58 19.88
N THR A 325 22.57 4.18 19.11
CA THR A 325 23.94 3.68 18.92
C THR A 325 24.70 3.46 20.23
N GLU A 326 24.65 4.41 21.16
CA GLU A 326 25.32 4.29 22.45
C GLU A 326 24.69 3.19 23.32
N MET A 327 23.35 3.09 23.31
CA MET A 327 22.64 2.02 24.03
C MET A 327 22.98 0.64 23.49
N ALA A 328 23.11 0.50 22.16
CA ALA A 328 23.50 -0.74 21.52
C ALA A 328 24.94 -1.14 21.88
N LYS A 329 25.88 -0.19 21.87
CA LYS A 329 27.29 -0.43 22.25
C LYS A 329 27.41 -0.85 23.71
N ASP A 330 26.75 -0.13 24.62
CA ASP A 330 26.81 -0.45 26.05
C ASP A 330 26.18 -1.82 26.36
N PHE A 331 25.04 -2.13 25.74
CA PHE A 331 24.35 -3.41 25.94
C PHE A 331 25.18 -4.60 25.43
N ASN A 332 25.90 -4.41 24.32
CA ASN A 332 26.72 -5.45 23.68
C ASN A 332 28.22 -5.33 24.01
N ARG A 333 28.61 -4.57 25.06
CA ARG A 333 30.01 -4.30 25.43
C ARG A 333 30.91 -5.51 25.67
N ARG A 334 30.33 -6.71 25.83
CA ARG A 334 31.03 -7.99 26.05
C ARG A 334 31.20 -8.81 24.77
N GLN A 335 30.74 -8.29 23.63
CA GLN A 335 30.81 -8.93 22.32
C GLN A 335 31.70 -8.10 21.39
N ASP A 336 32.33 -8.75 20.43
CA ASP A 336 33.04 -8.06 19.36
C ASP A 336 32.01 -7.40 18.43
N LEU A 337 32.05 -6.08 18.35
CA LEU A 337 31.11 -5.30 17.55
C LEU A 337 31.62 -5.14 16.11
N PRO A 338 30.74 -5.26 15.10
CA PRO A 338 31.11 -5.01 13.72
C PRO A 338 31.52 -3.56 13.51
N ASN A 339 32.48 -3.32 12.62
CA ASN A 339 32.93 -1.99 12.22
C ASN A 339 33.02 -1.92 10.68
N PRO A 340 32.13 -1.17 10.00
CA PRO A 340 31.12 -0.27 10.58
C PRO A 340 29.90 -1.02 11.19
N LEU A 341 29.22 -0.36 12.13
CA LEU A 341 28.01 -0.90 12.79
C LEU A 341 26.85 -1.09 11.79
N PRO A 342 25.86 -1.97 12.09
CA PRO A 342 24.71 -2.14 11.20
C PRO A 342 23.91 -0.84 11.02
N CYS A 343 23.38 -0.65 9.82
CA CYS A 343 22.46 0.44 9.52
C CYS A 343 21.08 0.26 10.19
N GLY A 344 20.29 1.35 10.23
CA GLY A 344 18.92 1.31 10.74
C GLY A 344 17.95 0.55 9.85
N ASP A 345 16.78 0.24 10.41
CA ASP A 345 15.69 -0.42 9.68
C ASP A 345 15.02 0.54 8.66
N ASN A 346 15.02 1.84 8.95
CA ASN A 346 14.40 2.92 8.17
C ASN A 346 12.90 2.74 7.93
N CYS A 347 12.20 2.10 8.87
CA CYS A 347 10.76 1.85 8.78
C CYS A 347 9.97 2.97 9.46
N GLY A 348 8.94 3.49 8.78
CA GLY A 348 8.02 4.48 9.35
C GLY A 348 7.15 3.89 10.47
N VAL A 349 6.85 2.60 10.40
CA VAL A 349 6.12 1.87 11.44
C VAL A 349 6.96 0.70 11.96
N SER A 350 7.09 0.62 13.29
CA SER A 350 7.70 -0.53 13.95
C SER A 350 6.74 -1.15 14.94
N ILE A 351 6.72 -2.48 15.00
CA ILE A 351 5.81 -3.25 15.85
C ILE A 351 6.65 -4.08 16.80
N ASN A 352 6.39 -3.99 18.10
CA ASN A 352 6.97 -4.91 19.07
C ASN A 352 5.97 -6.00 19.42
N TRP A 353 6.40 -7.24 19.25
CA TRP A 353 5.71 -8.41 19.77
C TRP A 353 6.49 -8.95 20.98
N HIS A 354 5.87 -8.81 22.15
CA HIS A 354 6.44 -9.20 23.42
C HIS A 354 5.69 -10.38 24.01
N LEU A 355 6.35 -11.53 24.21
CA LEU A 355 5.80 -12.59 25.04
C LEU A 355 5.79 -12.14 26.49
N LEU A 356 4.60 -11.85 27.02
CA LEU A 356 4.44 -11.20 28.32
C LEU A 356 4.40 -12.20 29.47
N SER A 357 3.73 -13.33 29.30
CA SER A 357 3.67 -14.38 30.31
C SER A 357 3.29 -15.72 29.71
N ASP A 358 3.76 -16.79 30.37
CA ASP A 358 3.40 -18.17 30.05
C ASP A 358 3.02 -18.91 31.35
N PHE A 359 1.77 -19.36 31.46
CA PHE A 359 1.24 -20.00 32.66
C PHE A 359 0.48 -21.31 32.32
N THR A 360 0.00 -22.01 33.34
CA THR A 360 -0.56 -23.37 33.16
C THR A 360 -1.78 -23.40 32.25
N GLY A 361 -2.69 -22.42 32.39
CA GLY A 361 -3.94 -22.37 31.63
C GLY A 361 -3.89 -21.65 30.29
N GLY A 362 -2.80 -20.94 30.00
CA GLY A 362 -2.74 -19.97 28.91
C GLY A 362 -1.43 -19.21 28.88
N TRP A 363 -1.36 -18.24 27.98
CA TRP A 363 -0.23 -17.33 27.83
C TRP A 363 -0.72 -15.99 27.28
N THR A 364 0.11 -14.96 27.40
CA THR A 364 -0.22 -13.62 26.87
C THR A 364 0.93 -13.04 26.07
N ALA A 365 0.58 -12.34 25.00
CA ALA A 365 1.50 -11.50 24.24
C ALA A 365 1.04 -10.05 24.31
N ARG A 366 1.99 -9.12 24.34
CA ARG A 366 1.73 -7.70 24.15
C ARG A 366 2.18 -7.31 22.76
N ILE A 367 1.29 -6.68 22.02
CA ILE A 367 1.62 -5.98 20.79
C ILE A 367 1.68 -4.49 21.06
N THR A 368 2.75 -3.84 20.62
CA THR A 368 2.93 -2.39 20.69
C THR A 368 3.26 -1.86 19.30
N LEU A 369 2.47 -0.91 18.83
CA LEU A 369 2.62 -0.22 17.55
C LEU A 369 3.33 1.11 17.80
N PHE A 370 4.35 1.40 17.01
CA PHE A 370 5.08 2.67 17.01
C PHE A 370 5.00 3.30 15.63
N ASN A 371 4.52 4.55 15.57
CA ASN A 371 4.54 5.39 14.38
C ASN A 371 5.65 6.44 14.52
N TRP A 372 6.65 6.31 13.65
CA TRP A 372 7.79 7.21 13.52
C TRP A 372 7.61 8.25 12.41
N ASP A 373 6.54 8.14 11.61
CA ASP A 373 6.23 9.13 10.59
C ASP A 373 5.67 10.41 11.23
N ASP A 374 5.71 11.51 10.47
CA ASP A 374 5.21 12.84 10.85
C ASP A 374 3.69 13.00 10.65
N THR A 375 3.01 11.92 10.23
CA THR A 375 1.56 11.91 9.97
C THR A 375 0.81 10.91 10.85
N ASP A 376 -0.40 11.27 11.25
CA ASP A 376 -1.28 10.40 12.02
C ASP A 376 -1.84 9.29 11.12
N ILE A 377 -1.83 8.04 11.59
CA ILE A 377 -2.42 6.89 10.90
C ILE A 377 -3.80 6.61 11.48
N VAL A 378 -4.84 6.99 10.74
CA VAL A 378 -6.25 6.84 11.15
C VAL A 378 -6.85 5.56 10.58
N ASN A 379 -7.71 4.88 11.35
CA ASN A 379 -8.29 3.57 11.02
C ASN A 379 -7.21 2.51 10.72
N TRP A 380 -6.14 2.48 11.51
CA TRP A 380 -5.10 1.47 11.36
C TRP A 380 -5.67 0.06 11.61
N PHE A 381 -5.10 -0.92 10.93
CA PHE A 381 -5.39 -2.33 11.16
C PHE A 381 -4.15 -3.19 10.97
N GLY A 382 -4.16 -4.37 11.57
CA GLY A 382 -3.11 -5.36 11.42
C GLY A 382 -3.66 -6.77 11.32
N ALA A 383 -2.85 -7.67 10.77
CA ALA A 383 -3.12 -9.09 10.76
C ALA A 383 -1.89 -9.84 11.24
N ILE A 384 -2.07 -10.77 12.17
CA ILE A 384 -1.01 -11.52 12.83
C ILE A 384 -1.25 -13.00 12.55
N GLN A 385 -0.33 -13.62 11.83
CA GLN A 385 -0.38 -15.06 11.56
C GLN A 385 0.39 -15.82 12.63
N LEU A 386 -0.26 -16.79 13.27
CA LEU A 386 0.32 -17.70 14.26
C LEU A 386 0.05 -19.14 13.85
N ASP A 387 1.09 -19.91 13.56
CA ASP A 387 0.94 -21.23 12.93
C ASP A 387 0.27 -22.26 13.84
N LYS A 388 0.56 -22.24 15.14
CA LYS A 388 0.02 -23.21 16.11
C LYS A 388 -0.85 -22.61 17.20
N ALA A 389 -0.77 -21.30 17.39
CA ALA A 389 -1.32 -20.67 18.58
C ALA A 389 -2.70 -20.01 18.35
N ILE A 390 -3.13 -19.89 17.09
CA ILE A 390 -4.35 -19.18 16.70
C ILE A 390 -5.61 -19.75 17.36
N GLN A 391 -5.72 -21.07 17.48
CA GLN A 391 -6.89 -21.75 18.07
C GLN A 391 -7.03 -21.45 19.57
N GLY A 392 -5.94 -20.99 20.19
CA GLY A 392 -5.91 -20.53 21.56
C GLY A 392 -6.38 -19.10 21.73
N PHE A 393 -6.51 -18.29 20.67
CA PHE A 393 -6.83 -16.87 20.82
C PHE A 393 -8.18 -16.65 21.51
N GLU A 394 -8.17 -15.93 22.63
CA GLU A 394 -9.38 -15.61 23.38
C GLU A 394 -9.83 -14.17 23.12
N LYS A 395 -8.94 -13.19 23.34
CA LYS A 395 -9.29 -11.77 23.28
C LYS A 395 -8.08 -10.84 23.17
N GLY A 396 -8.30 -9.71 22.50
CA GLY A 396 -7.48 -8.49 22.65
C GLY A 396 -8.14 -7.50 23.62
N TYR A 397 -7.37 -6.93 24.55
CA TYR A 397 -7.94 -6.07 25.60
C TYR A 397 -8.17 -4.62 25.15
N SER A 398 -7.18 -4.01 24.49
CA SER A 398 -7.23 -2.60 24.06
C SER A 398 -7.46 -2.45 22.56
N PHE A 399 -7.39 -3.55 21.82
CA PHE A 399 -7.72 -3.64 20.39
C PHE A 399 -8.92 -4.57 20.20
N ASN A 400 -9.71 -4.31 19.17
CA ASN A 400 -10.69 -5.27 18.68
C ASN A 400 -9.94 -6.34 17.88
N GLY A 401 -9.93 -7.57 18.38
CA GLY A 401 -9.25 -8.70 17.76
C GLY A 401 -10.22 -9.82 17.40
N THR A 402 -10.21 -10.26 16.14
CA THR A 402 -11.06 -11.33 15.62
C THR A 402 -10.24 -12.33 14.81
N ILE A 403 -10.67 -13.59 14.76
CA ILE A 403 -10.07 -14.59 13.86
C ILE A 403 -10.72 -14.44 12.49
N ILE A 404 -9.92 -14.39 11.43
CA ILE A 404 -10.43 -14.32 10.06
C ILE A 404 -10.98 -15.70 9.66
N PRO A 405 -12.29 -15.83 9.31
CA PRO A 405 -12.91 -17.13 9.03
C PRO A 405 -12.25 -17.92 7.89
N ASP A 406 -11.80 -17.23 6.84
CA ASP A 406 -11.24 -17.86 5.64
C ASP A 406 -9.70 -18.03 5.70
N ALA A 407 -9.06 -17.46 6.73
CA ALA A 407 -7.62 -17.54 6.96
C ALA A 407 -7.37 -18.07 8.38
N ASN A 408 -7.63 -19.37 8.58
CA ASN A 408 -7.67 -20.11 9.84
C ASN A 408 -6.50 -19.89 10.83
N ASN A 409 -5.41 -19.23 10.41
CA ASN A 409 -4.23 -18.95 11.23
C ASN A 409 -3.97 -17.46 11.50
N THR A 410 -4.93 -16.58 11.23
CA THR A 410 -4.71 -15.13 11.30
C THR A 410 -5.66 -14.41 12.27
N ILE A 411 -5.08 -13.66 13.20
CA ILE A 411 -5.79 -12.69 14.03
C ILE A 411 -5.82 -11.36 13.30
N PHE A 412 -7.01 -10.88 13.00
CA PHE A 412 -7.22 -9.51 12.57
C PHE A 412 -7.36 -8.60 13.78
N ILE A 413 -6.63 -7.48 13.81
CA ILE A 413 -6.67 -6.49 14.90
C ILE A 413 -6.89 -5.08 14.36
N GLN A 414 -7.67 -4.30 15.09
CA GLN A 414 -7.87 -2.88 14.83
C GLN A 414 -8.16 -2.12 16.13
N GLY A 415 -8.00 -0.80 16.11
CA GLY A 415 -8.43 0.05 17.22
C GLY A 415 -9.96 0.01 17.40
N PHE A 416 -10.43 0.23 18.63
CA PHE A 416 -11.85 0.46 18.86
C PHE A 416 -12.32 1.74 18.16
N SER A 417 -13.61 1.82 17.85
CA SER A 417 -14.20 3.03 17.29
C SER A 417 -13.89 4.24 18.17
N GLY A 418 -13.33 5.31 17.58
CA GLY A 418 -12.88 6.50 18.29
C GLY A 418 -11.51 6.40 18.97
N LEU A 419 -10.84 5.24 18.92
CA LEU A 419 -9.47 5.01 19.44
C LEU A 419 -8.54 4.40 18.38
N ASN A 420 -8.94 4.44 17.11
CA ASN A 420 -8.24 3.85 15.98
C ASN A 420 -7.29 4.85 15.27
N TYR A 421 -6.71 5.79 16.02
CA TYR A 421 -5.70 6.74 15.55
C TYR A 421 -4.34 6.42 16.16
N LEU A 422 -3.35 6.08 15.34
CA LEU A 422 -1.97 5.96 15.76
C LEU A 422 -1.25 7.28 15.43
N LEU A 423 -1.01 8.09 16.46
CA LEU A 423 -0.50 9.45 16.31
C LEU A 423 0.88 9.48 15.64
N ALA A 424 1.23 10.60 15.02
CA ALA A 424 2.56 10.88 14.50
C ALA A 424 3.63 10.95 15.59
N GLU A 425 4.89 10.87 15.17
CA GLU A 425 6.06 11.19 16.00
C GLU A 425 5.92 12.61 16.58
N ARG A 426 6.32 12.77 17.85
CA ARG A 426 6.32 14.05 18.55
C ARG A 426 7.70 14.36 19.09
N ARG A 427 8.01 15.66 19.19
CA ARG A 427 9.23 16.12 19.84
C ARG A 427 9.25 15.66 21.30
N GLY A 428 10.44 15.29 21.78
CA GLY A 428 10.68 15.02 23.19
C GLY A 428 10.32 16.22 24.07
N TYR A 429 10.06 15.96 25.36
CA TYR A 429 9.61 16.97 26.32
C TYR A 429 10.54 18.19 26.37
N ASN A 430 11.85 17.96 26.38
CA ASN A 430 12.87 18.98 26.14
C ASN A 430 13.61 18.70 24.83
N PRO A 431 13.26 19.35 23.71
CA PRO A 431 13.83 19.05 22.39
C PRO A 431 15.36 19.25 22.27
N ARG A 432 16.00 19.90 23.26
CA ARG A 432 17.46 20.06 23.30
C ARG A 432 18.19 18.86 23.92
N LYS A 433 17.47 17.98 24.62
CA LYS A 433 18.04 16.86 25.39
C LYS A 433 17.35 15.53 25.07
N ASP A 434 16.03 15.57 24.93
CA ASP A 434 15.19 14.40 24.75
C ASP A 434 14.98 14.15 23.26
N PRO A 435 15.22 12.91 22.78
CA PRO A 435 14.93 12.57 21.40
C PRO A 435 13.42 12.61 21.12
N PRO A 436 13.02 12.68 19.84
CA PRO A 436 11.64 12.42 19.43
C PRO A 436 11.09 11.11 19.99
N VAL A 437 9.77 11.05 20.17
CA VAL A 437 9.04 9.91 20.72
C VAL A 437 7.96 9.50 19.72
N PRO A 438 7.84 8.21 19.38
CA PRO A 438 6.86 7.76 18.42
C PRO A 438 5.45 7.82 19.00
N GLY A 439 4.46 8.02 18.14
CA GLY A 439 3.09 7.73 18.53
C GLY A 439 2.97 6.24 18.86
N THR A 440 2.36 5.93 20.01
CA THR A 440 2.37 4.57 20.56
C THR A 440 0.96 4.10 20.88
N GLN A 441 0.61 2.89 20.43
CA GLN A 441 -0.55 2.15 20.90
C GLN A 441 -0.14 0.74 21.31
N GLN A 442 -0.83 0.15 22.28
CA GLN A 442 -0.54 -1.21 22.71
C GLN A 442 -1.79 -1.96 23.13
N SER A 443 -1.74 -3.29 23.02
CA SER A 443 -2.76 -4.19 23.55
C SER A 443 -2.12 -5.48 24.03
N VAL A 444 -2.75 -6.10 25.01
CA VAL A 444 -2.45 -7.48 25.41
C VAL A 444 -3.42 -8.40 24.67
N LEU A 445 -2.90 -9.51 24.17
CA LEU A 445 -3.63 -10.61 23.55
C LEU A 445 -3.52 -11.82 24.48
N SER A 446 -4.65 -12.44 24.81
CA SER A 446 -4.71 -13.64 25.65
C SER A 446 -4.97 -14.89 24.83
N PHE A 447 -4.32 -15.98 25.22
CA PHE A 447 -4.42 -17.25 24.55
C PHE A 447 -4.59 -18.40 25.56
N THR A 448 -5.57 -19.27 25.32
CA THR A 448 -5.76 -20.50 26.08
C THR A 448 -4.91 -21.65 25.54
N LYS A 449 -4.37 -22.46 26.44
CA LYS A 449 -3.68 -23.71 26.09
C LYS A 449 -4.64 -24.90 25.92
N LYS A 450 -5.92 -24.73 26.29
CA LYS A 450 -6.92 -25.81 26.23
C LYS A 450 -7.14 -26.35 24.82
N THR A 451 -7.12 -25.47 23.83
CA THR A 451 -7.31 -25.77 22.41
C THR A 451 -6.01 -25.92 21.64
N THR A 452 -4.86 -25.76 22.31
CA THR A 452 -3.51 -25.84 21.69
C THR A 452 -2.60 -26.78 22.50
N PRO A 453 -2.97 -28.08 22.61
CA PRO A 453 -2.19 -29.03 23.39
C PRO A 453 -0.77 -29.19 22.84
N GLY A 454 0.22 -29.16 23.73
CA GLY A 454 1.63 -29.29 23.35
C GLY A 454 2.29 -28.02 22.82
N ILE A 455 1.60 -26.87 22.87
CA ILE A 455 2.19 -25.59 22.46
C ILE A 455 3.42 -25.24 23.31
N ASN A 456 4.51 -24.89 22.64
CA ASN A 456 5.74 -24.45 23.28
C ASN A 456 6.00 -22.97 23.01
N VAL A 457 5.36 -22.13 23.83
CA VAL A 457 5.34 -20.67 23.69
C VAL A 457 6.76 -20.09 23.63
N GLY A 458 7.63 -20.50 24.56
CA GLY A 458 9.01 -20.02 24.65
C GLY A 458 9.99 -20.59 23.61
N ALA A 459 9.64 -21.68 22.92
CA ALA A 459 10.50 -22.28 21.88
C ALA A 459 10.15 -21.85 20.45
N GLY A 460 9.19 -20.93 20.29
CA GLY A 460 8.86 -20.36 18.98
C GLY A 460 7.36 -20.24 18.71
N ASP A 461 6.53 -21.11 19.30
CA ASP A 461 5.12 -21.19 18.93
C ASP A 461 4.31 -19.94 19.33
N GLY A 462 4.82 -19.13 20.26
CA GLY A 462 4.20 -17.86 20.66
C GLY A 462 4.55 -16.67 19.78
N PHE A 463 5.46 -16.82 18.81
CA PHE A 463 5.88 -15.76 17.90
C PHE A 463 5.15 -15.85 16.56
N PRO A 464 4.78 -14.71 15.95
CA PRO A 464 4.09 -14.70 14.67
C PRO A 464 5.01 -15.18 13.54
N SER A 465 4.45 -15.93 12.60
CA SER A 465 5.13 -16.31 11.34
C SER A 465 5.03 -15.20 10.30
N LYS A 466 3.96 -14.40 10.36
CA LYS A 466 3.77 -13.19 9.55
C LYS A 466 3.04 -12.11 10.32
N VAL A 467 3.36 -10.86 10.00
CA VAL A 467 2.64 -9.69 10.50
C VAL A 467 2.38 -8.77 9.31
N TYR A 468 1.12 -8.35 9.18
CA TYR A 468 0.68 -7.37 8.22
C TYR A 468 0.23 -6.11 8.97
N PHE A 469 0.59 -4.95 8.45
CA PHE A 469 0.11 -3.66 8.94
C PHE A 469 -0.46 -2.87 7.77
N ASN A 470 -1.71 -2.43 7.90
CA ASN A 470 -2.46 -1.73 6.85
C ASN A 470 -2.48 -2.47 5.49
N GLY A 471 -2.33 -3.80 5.54
CA GLY A 471 -2.34 -4.70 4.38
C GLY A 471 -1.01 -4.82 3.64
N GLU A 472 0.10 -4.35 4.21
CA GLU A 472 1.46 -4.67 3.75
C GLU A 472 2.16 -5.63 4.72
N GLU A 473 2.95 -6.59 4.20
CA GLU A 473 3.71 -7.55 5.00
C GLU A 473 4.93 -6.87 5.63
N CYS A 474 5.09 -6.98 6.95
CA CYS A 474 6.21 -6.42 7.69
C CYS A 474 7.42 -7.35 7.67
N SER A 475 8.64 -6.78 7.76
CA SER A 475 9.86 -7.58 7.95
C SER A 475 9.92 -8.15 9.36
N LEU A 476 10.06 -9.48 9.47
CA LEU A 476 10.26 -10.16 10.75
C LEU A 476 11.74 -10.47 11.01
N PRO A 477 12.22 -10.40 12.26
CA PRO A 477 13.55 -10.86 12.62
C PRO A 477 13.73 -12.34 12.36
N VAL A 478 14.91 -12.74 11.88
CA VAL A 478 15.25 -14.15 11.64
C VAL A 478 15.53 -14.90 12.95
N ILE A 479 15.89 -14.17 14.00
CA ILE A 479 16.30 -14.72 15.30
C ILE A 479 15.18 -14.45 16.31
N LEU A 480 14.87 -15.46 17.14
CA LEU A 480 13.95 -15.32 18.26
C LEU A 480 14.72 -15.08 19.55
N PRO A 481 14.13 -14.37 20.53
CA PRO A 481 14.69 -14.29 21.87
C PRO A 481 14.91 -15.70 22.43
N SER A 482 16.15 -16.01 22.82
CA SER A 482 16.49 -17.28 23.44
C SER A 482 16.72 -17.07 24.94
N GLY A 483 16.06 -17.87 25.78
CA GLY A 483 16.38 -17.91 27.20
C GLY A 483 17.76 -18.54 27.40
N SER A 484 18.67 -17.85 28.09
CA SER A 484 19.96 -18.42 28.50
C SER A 484 19.76 -19.39 29.67
N THR A 485 18.97 -20.44 29.48
CA THR A 485 19.19 -21.63 30.29
C THR A 485 20.46 -22.27 29.77
N ARG A 486 21.61 -21.86 30.34
CA ARG A 486 22.75 -22.76 30.49
C ARG A 486 22.23 -23.95 31.30
N ARG A 487 21.53 -24.87 30.63
CA ARG A 487 21.34 -26.23 31.12
C ARG A 487 22.73 -26.85 31.04
N VAL A 488 23.57 -26.57 32.05
CA VAL A 488 24.66 -27.49 32.37
C VAL A 488 23.92 -28.81 32.60
N PRO A 489 24.15 -29.85 31.79
CA PRO A 489 23.47 -31.11 32.01
C PRO A 489 23.88 -31.56 33.40
N LEU A 490 22.92 -31.75 34.33
CA LEU A 490 23.22 -32.34 35.65
C LEU A 490 23.95 -33.70 35.51
N ALA A 491 23.84 -34.35 34.35
CA ALA A 491 24.60 -35.54 34.02
C ALA A 491 26.13 -35.32 34.03
N SER A 492 26.63 -34.14 33.66
CA SER A 492 28.07 -33.84 33.60
C SER A 492 28.69 -33.59 34.98
N SER A 493 27.94 -33.00 35.91
CA SER A 493 28.36 -32.86 37.31
C SER A 493 28.21 -34.17 38.09
N ALA A 494 27.16 -34.96 37.84
CA ALA A 494 26.98 -36.27 38.45
C ALA A 494 28.08 -37.28 38.03
N PHE A 495 28.49 -37.29 36.76
CA PHE A 495 29.60 -38.14 36.29
C PHE A 495 30.94 -37.74 36.92
N SER A 496 31.20 -36.44 37.07
CA SER A 496 32.44 -35.96 37.69
C SER A 496 32.50 -36.32 39.18
N ILE A 497 31.39 -36.21 39.90
CA ILE A 497 31.30 -36.60 41.32
C ILE A 497 31.47 -38.12 41.47
N LEU A 498 30.80 -38.93 40.64
CA LEU A 498 30.95 -40.39 40.64
C LEU A 498 32.39 -40.83 40.34
N LEU A 499 33.06 -40.19 39.37
CA LEU A 499 34.45 -40.50 39.04
C LEU A 499 35.40 -40.15 40.20
N THR A 500 35.20 -39.00 40.85
CA THR A 500 36.02 -38.61 42.02
C THR A 500 35.83 -39.54 43.21
N MET A 501 34.60 -40.00 43.47
CA MET A 501 34.32 -40.97 44.54
C MET A 501 34.95 -42.34 44.25
N LEU A 502 34.95 -42.77 42.98
CA LEU A 502 35.52 -44.04 42.57
C LEU A 502 37.06 -44.02 42.65
N VAL A 503 37.69 -42.90 42.28
CA VAL A 503 39.14 -42.70 42.45
C VAL A 503 39.53 -42.67 43.94
N LEU A 504 38.74 -42.00 44.79
CA LEU A 504 38.96 -42.00 46.25
C LEU A 504 38.81 -43.39 46.87
N MET A 505 37.84 -44.19 46.43
CA MET A 505 37.71 -45.59 46.88
C MET A 505 38.89 -46.46 46.45
N VAL A 506 39.37 -46.31 45.20
CA VAL A 506 40.54 -47.08 44.72
C VAL A 506 41.80 -46.68 45.51
N LEU A 507 41.99 -45.39 45.78
CA LEU A 507 43.11 -44.89 46.60
C LEU A 507 43.05 -45.41 48.04
N GLN A 508 41.84 -45.48 48.63
CA GLN A 508 41.65 -46.09 49.94
C GLN A 508 41.93 -47.59 49.92
N LEU A 509 41.46 -48.35 48.91
CA LEU A 509 41.77 -49.78 48.80
C LEU A 509 43.27 -50.04 48.64
N SER A 510 44.01 -49.21 47.88
CA SER A 510 45.46 -49.37 47.76
C SER A 510 46.20 -49.13 49.08
N LEU A 511 45.69 -48.23 49.95
CA LEU A 511 46.26 -47.97 51.27
C LEU A 511 45.98 -49.11 52.27
N TRP A 512 44.94 -49.92 52.06
CA TRP A 512 44.62 -51.09 52.90
C TRP A 512 45.35 -52.37 52.46
N LEU A 513 45.93 -52.41 51.25
CA LEU A 513 46.72 -53.54 50.75
C LEU A 513 48.22 -53.43 51.06
N GLU A 514 48.68 -52.28 51.58
CA GLU A 514 50.07 -52.03 52.00
C GLU A 514 50.28 -52.05 53.54
N ILE A 515 49.26 -52.46 54.31
CA ILE A 515 49.34 -52.78 55.75
C ILE A 515 49.03 -54.26 55.93
#